data_AF-B7K3M5-F1
#
_entry.id   AF-B7K3M5-F1
#
_cell.length_a   1.000
_cell.length_b   1.000
_cell.length_c   1.000
_cell.angle_alpha   90.00
_cell.angle_beta   90.00
_cell.angle_gamma   90.00
#
_symmetry.space_group_name_H-M   'P 1'
#
loop_
_entity.id
_entity.type
_entity.pdbx_description
1 polymer ?
#
loop_
_entity_poly.entity_id
_entity_poly.type
_entity_poly.pdbx_seq_one_letter_code
_entity_poly.pdbx_strand_id
1 'polypeptide(L)'
;MEKVIIIVNAEVTTAGTITLASPATNTMVTALKRAISANSPTTLVEVMAAASAWSKAFTLRESHEHPIYCPLTIDLPYQLPFPGQKIYQACKNIQGQRHWVEETLGYKTSMADTWLGDLWLPIILTPSKTLYGEVIGEGIVPNSYYQPINLPQKVYKSLHFLGDQLLKSLEAVPSVYLLQFRLLETEIVFDRLWPFPAAPAIASLGHPQGDLFAHYWNCISQQPRLNQVRSRKSVEA
;
A
#
# COMPACT_ATOMS: atom_id res chain seq x y z
N MET A 1 15.18 16.73 11.78
CA MET A 1 15.25 15.28 11.48
C MET A 1 13.85 14.84 11.09
N GLU A 2 13.66 14.26 9.90
CA GLU A 2 12.36 13.74 9.50
C GLU A 2 12.07 12.45 10.27
N LYS A 3 10.82 12.27 10.70
CA LYS A 3 10.35 11.09 11.43
C LYS A 3 9.37 10.34 10.56
N VAL A 4 9.63 9.07 10.32
CA VAL A 4 8.74 8.16 9.58
C VAL A 4 8.16 7.15 10.55
N ILE A 5 6.86 6.94 10.47
CA ILE A 5 6.14 5.96 11.26
C ILE A 5 5.58 4.89 10.32
N ILE A 6 6.14 3.69 10.39
CA ILE A 6 5.63 2.51 9.70
C ILE A 6 4.55 1.87 10.57
N ILE A 7 3.33 1.74 10.05
CA ILE A 7 2.20 1.18 10.80
C ILE A 7 1.91 -0.23 10.29
N VAL A 8 1.82 -1.20 11.20
CA VAL A 8 1.64 -2.62 10.88
C VAL A 8 0.59 -3.26 11.78
N ASN A 9 0.04 -4.40 11.34
CA ASN A 9 -0.65 -5.31 12.24
C ASN A 9 0.41 -6.01 13.11
N ALA A 10 0.36 -5.75 14.42
CA ALA A 10 1.31 -6.28 15.38
C ALA A 10 0.68 -6.30 16.78
N GLU A 11 1.16 -7.22 17.62
CA GLU A 11 0.77 -7.29 19.02
C GLU A 11 1.71 -6.42 19.87
N VAL A 12 1.15 -5.71 20.83
CA VAL A 12 1.92 -4.95 21.81
C VAL A 12 2.03 -5.79 23.06
N THR A 13 3.25 -6.18 23.42
CA THR A 13 3.51 -6.92 24.67
C THR A 13 3.27 -6.01 25.87
N THR A 14 3.06 -6.60 27.05
CA THR A 14 2.92 -5.88 28.34
C THR A 14 4.12 -4.98 28.67
N ALA A 15 5.29 -5.22 28.07
CA ALA A 15 6.49 -4.39 28.19
C ALA A 15 6.57 -3.25 27.14
N GLY A 16 5.51 -3.02 26.34
CA GLY A 16 5.48 -1.99 25.30
C GLY A 16 6.31 -2.31 24.06
N THR A 17 6.90 -3.51 23.97
CA THR A 17 7.65 -3.96 22.79
C THR A 17 6.69 -4.54 21.76
N ILE A 18 6.88 -4.15 20.49
CA ILE A 18 6.05 -4.60 19.36
C ILE A 18 6.53 -5.96 18.88
N THR A 19 5.64 -6.94 18.86
CA THR A 19 5.87 -8.23 18.21
C THR A 19 5.15 -8.21 16.86
N LEU A 20 5.91 -8.26 15.78
CA LEU A 20 5.35 -8.28 14.43
C LEU A 20 4.51 -9.54 14.23
N ALA A 21 3.32 -9.39 13.67
CA ALA A 21 2.33 -10.47 13.62
C ALA A 21 2.73 -11.65 12.71
N SER A 22 3.71 -11.47 11.80
CA SER A 22 4.14 -12.55 10.89
C SER A 22 5.56 -12.33 10.34
N PRO A 23 6.22 -13.40 9.83
CA PRO A 23 7.47 -13.29 9.07
C PRO A 23 7.34 -12.37 7.85
N ALA A 24 6.21 -12.40 7.14
CA ALA A 24 5.96 -11.52 6.00
C ALA A 24 5.95 -10.05 6.42
N THR A 25 5.29 -9.71 7.53
CA THR A 25 5.30 -8.36 8.10
C THR A 25 6.71 -7.89 8.42
N ASN A 26 7.56 -8.77 8.97
CA ASN A 26 8.97 -8.45 9.25
C ASN A 26 9.76 -8.14 7.97
N THR A 27 9.57 -8.95 6.93
CA THR A 27 10.20 -8.72 5.62
C THR A 27 9.75 -7.38 5.02
N MET A 28 8.44 -7.08 5.05
CA MET A 28 7.89 -5.82 4.54
C MET A 28 8.46 -4.60 5.30
N VAL A 29 8.51 -4.65 6.63
CA VAL A 29 9.08 -3.59 7.47
C VAL A 29 10.57 -3.40 7.18
N THR A 30 11.31 -4.50 7.05
CA THR A 30 12.75 -4.46 6.76
C THR A 30 13.03 -3.86 5.38
N ALA A 31 12.26 -4.28 4.36
CA ALA A 31 12.36 -3.72 3.01
C ALA A 31 12.06 -2.21 3.00
N LEU A 32 10.98 -1.78 3.65
CA LEU A 32 10.64 -0.37 3.71
C LEU A 32 11.66 0.46 4.50
N LYS A 33 12.18 -0.05 5.63
CA LYS A 33 13.28 0.60 6.36
C LYS A 33 14.50 0.81 5.48
N ARG A 34 14.89 -0.23 4.73
CA ARG A 34 16.01 -0.16 3.78
C ARG A 34 15.76 0.89 2.70
N ALA A 35 14.56 0.93 2.12
CA ALA A 35 14.17 1.94 1.14
C ALA A 35 14.28 3.37 1.70
N ILE A 36 13.75 3.61 2.91
CA ILE A 36 13.83 4.91 3.58
C ILE A 36 15.29 5.30 3.83
N SER A 37 16.10 4.41 4.41
CA SER A 37 17.50 4.69 4.73
C SER A 37 18.36 4.95 3.48
N ALA A 38 18.05 4.31 2.35
CA ALA A 38 18.76 4.50 1.09
C ALA A 38 18.54 5.91 0.49
N ASN A 39 17.37 6.51 0.72
CA ASN A 39 17.03 7.84 0.19
C ASN A 39 17.16 8.97 1.22
N SER A 40 17.03 8.66 2.50
CA SER A 40 17.06 9.60 3.62
C SER A 40 17.76 8.98 4.84
N PRO A 41 19.11 8.88 4.84
CA PRO A 41 19.86 8.13 5.86
C PRO A 41 19.74 8.70 7.28
N THR A 42 19.40 9.98 7.41
CA THR A 42 19.19 10.66 8.71
C THR A 42 17.76 10.56 9.22
N THR A 43 16.86 9.88 8.50
CA THR A 43 15.45 9.77 8.90
C THR A 43 15.28 8.79 10.06
N LEU A 44 14.62 9.23 11.12
CA LEU A 44 14.26 8.37 12.23
C LEU A 44 13.06 7.53 11.83
N VAL A 45 13.23 6.20 11.79
CA VAL A 45 12.15 5.28 11.44
C VAL A 45 11.67 4.56 12.70
N GLU A 46 10.39 4.77 13.02
CA GLU A 46 9.68 4.05 14.07
C GLU A 46 8.68 3.06 13.45
N VAL A 47 8.49 1.92 14.10
CA VAL A 47 7.44 0.94 13.76
C VAL A 47 6.38 0.98 14.85
N MET A 48 5.11 0.89 14.48
CA MET A 48 3.98 0.95 15.41
C MET A 48 2.88 -0.03 15.04
N ALA A 49 2.24 -0.62 16.05
CA ALA A 49 1.01 -1.38 15.88
C ALA A 49 -0.15 -0.44 15.50
N ALA A 50 -1.00 -0.85 14.55
CA ALA A 50 -2.16 -0.08 14.12
C ALA A 50 -3.12 0.27 15.27
N ALA A 51 -3.28 -0.63 16.24
CA ALA A 51 -4.08 -0.42 17.44
C ALA A 51 -3.58 0.76 18.30
N SER A 52 -2.27 1.02 18.31
CA SER A 52 -1.65 2.12 19.07
C SER A 52 -1.61 3.43 18.28
N ALA A 53 -1.85 3.39 16.96
CA ALA A 53 -1.65 4.53 16.08
C ALA A 53 -2.52 5.73 16.44
N TRP A 54 -3.74 5.53 16.93
CA TRP A 54 -4.62 6.62 17.36
C TRP A 54 -4.05 7.38 18.57
N SER A 55 -3.70 6.65 19.64
CA SER A 55 -3.16 7.25 20.87
C SER A 55 -1.90 8.07 20.59
N LYS A 56 -1.02 7.56 19.73
CA LYS A 56 0.23 8.22 19.39
C LYS A 56 0.03 9.41 18.45
N ALA A 57 -0.89 9.32 17.49
CA ALA A 57 -1.23 10.46 16.64
C ALA A 57 -1.77 11.64 17.45
N PHE A 58 -2.47 11.37 18.55
CA PHE A 58 -2.90 12.40 19.50
C PHE A 58 -1.71 13.08 20.18
N THR A 59 -0.81 12.31 20.80
CA THR A 59 0.41 12.84 21.44
C THR A 59 1.31 13.64 20.47
N LEU A 60 1.47 13.15 19.24
CA LEU A 60 2.33 13.81 18.25
C LEU A 60 1.76 15.16 17.79
N ARG A 61 0.43 15.27 17.69
CA ARG A 61 -0.24 16.54 17.42
C ARG A 61 0.06 17.57 18.52
N GLU A 62 0.02 17.17 19.79
CA GLU A 62 0.35 18.05 20.92
C GLU A 62 1.82 18.50 20.88
N SER A 63 2.73 17.64 20.40
CA SER A 63 4.15 17.97 20.25
C SER A 63 4.52 18.77 18.99
N HIS A 64 3.54 19.13 18.14
CA HIS A 64 3.77 19.75 16.82
C HIS A 64 4.71 18.95 15.88
N GLU A 65 4.88 17.65 16.14
CA GLU A 65 5.60 16.75 15.23
C GLU A 65 4.67 16.31 14.10
N HIS A 66 5.14 16.44 12.85
CA HIS A 66 4.42 16.00 11.66
C HIS A 66 5.16 14.82 11.01
N PRO A 67 5.01 13.60 11.55
CA PRO A 67 5.66 12.43 10.98
C PRO A 67 5.05 12.09 9.60
N ILE A 68 5.84 11.41 8.78
CA ILE A 68 5.35 10.76 7.57
C ILE A 68 4.82 9.39 7.98
N TYR A 69 3.53 9.14 7.76
CA TYR A 69 2.94 7.83 7.99
C TYR A 69 3.10 6.95 6.76
N CYS A 70 3.62 5.75 6.95
CA CYS A 70 3.78 4.72 5.93
C CYS A 70 3.06 3.43 6.35
N PRO A 71 1.72 3.36 6.17
CA PRO A 71 0.98 2.15 6.53
C PRO A 71 1.36 0.95 5.65
N LEU A 72 1.56 -0.19 6.31
CA LEU A 72 1.72 -1.50 5.71
C LEU A 72 0.58 -2.44 6.16
N THR A 73 -0.58 -1.86 6.47
CA THR A 73 -1.80 -2.56 6.85
C THR A 73 -3.03 -1.77 6.41
N ILE A 74 -4.11 -2.49 6.10
CA ILE A 74 -5.42 -1.92 5.80
C ILE A 74 -6.21 -1.57 7.08
N ASP A 75 -5.85 -2.17 8.21
CA ASP A 75 -6.57 -2.06 9.49
C ASP A 75 -6.19 -0.81 10.28
N LEU A 76 -6.26 0.34 9.61
CA LEU A 76 -5.97 1.62 10.26
C LEU A 76 -7.16 2.14 11.07
N PRO A 77 -6.89 2.88 12.17
CA PRO A 77 -7.93 3.62 12.88
C PRO A 77 -8.55 4.68 11.97
N TYR A 78 -9.89 4.81 12.02
CA TYR A 78 -10.62 5.77 11.18
C TYR A 78 -10.18 7.21 11.40
N GLN A 79 -9.67 7.55 12.58
CA GLN A 79 -9.35 8.92 12.96
C GLN A 79 -7.87 9.30 12.70
N LEU A 80 -7.03 8.35 12.25
CA LEU A 80 -5.62 8.62 11.96
C LEU A 80 -5.49 9.61 10.78
N PRO A 81 -4.95 10.83 11.00
CA PRO A 81 -4.87 11.84 9.96
C PRO A 81 -3.63 11.63 9.06
N PHE A 82 -3.84 11.22 7.80
CA PHE A 82 -2.77 11.20 6.81
C PHE A 82 -3.34 11.37 5.39
N PRO A 83 -2.54 11.79 4.39
CA PRO A 83 -3.04 12.11 3.05
C PRO A 83 -3.86 10.99 2.38
N GLY A 84 -3.53 9.72 2.62
CA GLY A 84 -4.20 8.56 2.04
C GLY A 84 -5.40 8.02 2.82
N GLN A 85 -5.80 8.63 3.94
CA GLN A 85 -6.82 8.09 4.86
C GLN A 85 -8.12 7.67 4.17
N LYS A 86 -8.68 8.52 3.30
CA LYS A 86 -9.92 8.24 2.56
C LYS A 86 -9.79 7.01 1.66
N ILE A 87 -8.63 6.85 1.01
CA ILE A 87 -8.36 5.73 0.10
C ILE A 87 -8.25 4.42 0.90
N TYR A 88 -7.59 4.44 2.06
CA TYR A 88 -7.52 3.28 2.94
C TYR A 88 -8.90 2.87 3.43
N GLN A 89 -9.75 3.83 3.82
CA GLN A 89 -11.13 3.56 4.22
C GLN A 89 -11.95 2.96 3.06
N ALA A 90 -11.82 3.51 1.86
CA ALA A 90 -12.49 2.98 0.68
C ALA A 90 -12.01 1.56 0.31
N CYS A 91 -10.70 1.30 0.40
CA CYS A 91 -10.11 -0.02 0.17
C CYS A 91 -10.46 -1.03 1.27
N LYS A 92 -10.72 -0.57 2.50
CA LYS A 92 -11.23 -1.42 3.58
C LYS A 92 -12.70 -1.83 3.36
N ASN A 93 -13.49 -1.01 2.65
CA ASN A 93 -14.85 -1.36 2.25
C ASN A 93 -14.85 -2.27 1.01
N ILE A 94 -14.43 -3.53 1.21
CA ILE A 94 -14.32 -4.53 0.14
C ILE A 94 -15.66 -4.72 -0.60
N GLN A 95 -16.77 -4.84 0.15
CA GLN A 95 -18.09 -5.02 -0.45
C GLN A 95 -18.48 -3.83 -1.33
N GLY A 96 -18.24 -2.60 -0.87
CA GLY A 96 -18.51 -1.38 -1.65
C GLY A 96 -17.67 -1.32 -2.92
N GLN A 97 -16.38 -1.67 -2.87
CA GLN A 97 -15.54 -1.72 -4.07
C GLN A 97 -16.01 -2.79 -5.06
N ARG A 98 -16.30 -3.99 -4.58
CA ARG A 98 -16.77 -5.09 -5.44
C ARG A 98 -18.08 -4.69 -6.13
N HIS A 99 -19.05 -4.19 -5.38
CA HIS A 99 -20.31 -3.73 -5.95
C HIS A 99 -20.10 -2.63 -7.00
N TRP A 100 -19.24 -1.64 -6.73
CA TRP A 100 -18.94 -0.59 -7.70
C TRP A 100 -18.28 -1.13 -8.97
N VAL A 101 -17.33 -2.05 -8.86
CA VAL A 101 -16.64 -2.69 -9.99
C VAL A 101 -17.62 -3.49 -10.86
N GLU A 102 -18.52 -4.23 -10.23
CA GLU A 102 -19.54 -5.03 -10.93
C GLU A 102 -20.53 -4.14 -11.68
N GLU A 103 -21.16 -3.20 -10.98
CA GLU A 103 -22.20 -2.33 -11.55
C GLU A 103 -21.65 -1.34 -12.59
N THR A 104 -20.46 -0.78 -12.36
CA THR A 104 -19.94 0.32 -13.19
C THR A 104 -19.07 -0.20 -14.32
N LEU A 105 -18.29 -1.27 -14.09
CA LEU A 105 -17.29 -1.75 -15.04
C LEU A 105 -17.64 -3.12 -15.64
N GLY A 106 -18.66 -3.81 -15.12
CA GLY A 106 -19.13 -5.11 -15.62
C GLY A 106 -18.17 -6.27 -15.37
N TYR A 107 -17.22 -6.14 -14.45
CA TYR A 107 -16.33 -7.24 -14.07
C TYR A 107 -17.00 -8.14 -13.03
N LYS A 108 -16.71 -9.44 -13.10
CA LYS A 108 -17.05 -10.35 -12.01
C LYS A 108 -16.25 -9.98 -10.76
N THR A 109 -16.85 -10.24 -9.60
CA THR A 109 -16.19 -10.03 -8.31
C THR A 109 -16.22 -11.28 -7.45
N SER A 110 -15.29 -11.37 -6.51
CA SER A 110 -15.22 -12.50 -5.59
C SER A 110 -16.43 -12.50 -4.65
N MET A 111 -17.04 -13.66 -4.39
CA MET A 111 -18.21 -13.77 -3.54
C MET A 111 -17.85 -14.46 -2.21
N ALA A 112 -18.01 -13.75 -1.10
CA ALA A 112 -17.65 -14.24 0.24
C ALA A 112 -16.21 -14.82 0.25
N ASP A 113 -16.03 -16.03 0.82
CA ASP A 113 -14.76 -16.76 0.88
C ASP A 113 -14.50 -17.62 -0.37
N THR A 114 -15.37 -17.54 -1.38
CA THR A 114 -15.19 -18.24 -2.66
C THR A 114 -14.52 -17.32 -3.68
N TRP A 115 -13.56 -17.87 -4.41
CA TRP A 115 -12.77 -17.18 -5.46
C TRP A 115 -11.87 -16.04 -4.98
N LEU A 116 -11.28 -16.13 -3.78
CA LEU A 116 -10.25 -15.17 -3.33
C LEU A 116 -9.16 -15.00 -4.38
N GLY A 117 -8.75 -13.75 -4.62
CA GLY A 117 -7.72 -13.46 -5.61
C GLY A 117 -6.36 -14.02 -5.19
N ASP A 118 -5.72 -14.73 -6.09
CA ASP A 118 -4.39 -15.36 -5.95
C ASP A 118 -3.35 -14.71 -6.86
N LEU A 119 -3.74 -13.62 -7.54
CA LEU A 119 -2.91 -12.81 -8.40
C LEU A 119 -3.00 -11.33 -7.99
N TRP A 120 -1.89 -10.61 -8.13
CA TRP A 120 -1.80 -9.19 -7.87
C TRP A 120 -1.12 -8.48 -9.03
N LEU A 121 -1.76 -7.43 -9.55
CA LEU A 121 -1.11 -6.49 -10.47
C LEU A 121 -0.59 -5.29 -9.66
N PRO A 122 0.73 -5.08 -9.60
CA PRO A 122 1.30 -3.87 -9.01
C PRO A 122 1.00 -2.65 -9.87
N ILE A 123 0.56 -1.57 -9.21
CA ILE A 123 0.29 -0.28 -9.85
C ILE A 123 1.04 0.81 -9.06
N ILE A 124 2.01 1.46 -9.70
CA ILE A 124 2.77 2.56 -9.14
C ILE A 124 2.15 3.85 -9.67
N LEU A 125 1.40 4.55 -8.82
CA LEU A 125 0.82 5.84 -9.15
C LEU A 125 1.77 6.95 -8.69
N THR A 126 2.24 7.74 -9.64
CA THR A 126 3.06 8.93 -9.39
C THR A 126 2.25 10.20 -9.73
N PRO A 127 2.70 11.41 -9.35
CA PRO A 127 2.01 12.64 -9.73
C PRO A 127 1.85 12.84 -11.26
N SER A 128 2.73 12.25 -12.06
CA SER A 128 2.77 12.48 -13.51
C SER A 128 2.26 11.31 -14.35
N LYS A 129 2.31 10.08 -13.83
CA LYS A 129 1.92 8.87 -14.57
C LYS A 129 1.57 7.69 -13.67
N THR A 130 0.82 6.76 -14.23
CA THR A 130 0.60 5.41 -13.70
C THR A 130 1.56 4.44 -14.40
N LEU A 131 2.26 3.61 -13.63
CA LEU A 131 3.08 2.52 -14.13
C LEU A 131 2.51 1.19 -13.63
N TYR A 132 2.50 0.20 -14.51
CA TYR A 132 2.05 -1.15 -14.19
C TYR A 132 3.25 -2.09 -14.13
N GLY A 133 3.36 -2.84 -13.05
CA GLY A 133 4.39 -3.87 -12.89
C GLY A 133 3.94 -5.21 -13.46
N GLU A 134 4.85 -6.19 -13.45
CA GLU A 134 4.50 -7.58 -13.74
C GLU A 134 3.60 -8.18 -12.64
N VAL A 135 2.69 -9.06 -13.06
CA VAL A 135 1.76 -9.72 -12.14
C VAL A 135 2.53 -10.63 -11.18
N ILE A 136 2.13 -10.59 -9.92
CA ILE A 136 2.62 -11.43 -8.84
C ILE A 136 1.57 -12.53 -8.62
N GLY A 137 2.01 -13.78 -8.46
CA GLY A 137 1.12 -14.89 -8.09
C GLY A 137 1.48 -15.50 -6.74
N GLU A 138 0.49 -16.14 -6.13
CA GLU A 138 0.68 -16.94 -4.93
C GLU A 138 1.26 -18.33 -5.27
N GLY A 139 2.21 -18.75 -4.44
CA GLY A 139 2.84 -20.05 -4.44
C GLY A 139 1.96 -21.17 -3.93
N ILE A 140 2.50 -22.39 -4.01
CA ILE A 140 1.85 -23.59 -3.44
C ILE A 140 1.81 -23.51 -1.91
N VAL A 141 2.80 -22.84 -1.32
CA VAL A 141 2.87 -22.60 0.13
C VAL A 141 2.26 -21.22 0.43
N PRO A 142 1.36 -21.10 1.42
CA PRO A 142 0.79 -19.81 1.81
C PRO A 142 1.89 -18.77 2.10
N ASN A 143 1.69 -17.54 1.64
CA ASN A 143 2.66 -16.44 1.74
C ASN A 143 3.99 -16.67 1.00
N SER A 144 4.05 -17.64 0.08
CA SER A 144 5.09 -17.71 -0.95
C SER A 144 4.59 -16.96 -2.17
N TYR A 145 5.41 -16.08 -2.74
CA TYR A 145 5.01 -15.27 -3.90
C TYR A 145 6.07 -15.34 -4.98
N TYR A 146 5.65 -15.28 -6.24
CA TYR A 146 6.56 -15.23 -7.38
C TYR A 146 6.11 -14.16 -8.38
N GLN A 147 7.10 -13.61 -9.08
CA GLN A 147 6.95 -12.59 -10.11
C GLN A 147 8.04 -12.85 -11.17
N PRO A 148 7.73 -12.85 -12.47
CA PRO A 148 6.44 -12.53 -13.09
C PRO A 148 5.50 -13.73 -13.28
N ILE A 149 4.20 -13.45 -13.29
CA ILE A 149 3.19 -14.24 -13.98
C ILE A 149 2.90 -13.65 -15.34
N ASN A 150 3.15 -14.45 -16.38
CA ASN A 150 2.88 -14.09 -17.75
C ASN A 150 1.41 -14.33 -18.07
N LEU A 151 0.71 -13.25 -18.44
CA LEU A 151 -0.68 -13.30 -18.89
C LEU A 151 -0.80 -12.96 -20.38
N PRO A 152 -1.89 -13.37 -21.05
CA PRO A 152 -2.16 -12.90 -22.40
C PRO A 152 -2.31 -11.37 -22.45
N GLN A 153 -1.81 -10.74 -23.52
CA GLN A 153 -1.84 -9.28 -23.67
C GLN A 153 -3.24 -8.66 -23.52
N LYS A 154 -4.29 -9.39 -23.93
CA LYS A 154 -5.68 -8.96 -23.77
C LYS A 154 -6.06 -8.82 -22.28
N VAL A 155 -5.59 -9.74 -21.44
CA VAL A 155 -5.82 -9.72 -19.99
C VAL A 155 -5.10 -8.53 -19.37
N TYR A 156 -3.84 -8.27 -19.72
CA TYR A 156 -3.13 -7.07 -19.26
C TYR A 156 -3.86 -5.77 -19.61
N LYS A 157 -4.30 -5.61 -20.87
CA LYS A 157 -5.06 -4.42 -21.29
C LYS A 157 -6.33 -4.23 -20.44
N SER A 158 -7.05 -5.31 -20.16
CA SER A 158 -8.25 -5.30 -19.32
C SER A 158 -7.92 -4.94 -17.87
N LEU A 159 -6.86 -5.52 -17.29
CA LEU A 159 -6.42 -5.21 -15.93
C LEU A 159 -5.95 -3.75 -15.78
N HIS A 160 -5.25 -3.21 -16.78
CA HIS A 160 -4.83 -1.81 -16.77
C HIS A 160 -6.05 -0.88 -16.83
N PHE A 161 -7.04 -1.21 -17.66
CA PHE A 161 -8.29 -0.46 -17.68
C PHE A 161 -9.00 -0.50 -16.32
N LEU A 162 -9.15 -1.69 -15.71
CA LEU A 162 -9.74 -1.85 -14.39
C LEU A 162 -8.98 -1.04 -13.32
N GLY A 163 -7.66 -1.13 -13.30
CA GLY A 163 -6.79 -0.37 -12.41
C GLY A 163 -6.95 1.14 -12.57
N ASP A 164 -6.92 1.65 -13.80
CA ASP A 164 -7.10 3.07 -14.09
C ASP A 164 -8.48 3.58 -13.62
N GLN A 165 -9.55 2.82 -13.88
CA GLN A 165 -10.91 3.22 -13.47
C GLN A 165 -11.08 3.22 -11.95
N LEU A 166 -10.54 2.20 -11.26
CA LEU A 166 -10.54 2.14 -9.80
C LEU A 166 -9.75 3.30 -9.18
N LEU A 167 -8.55 3.59 -9.68
CA LEU A 167 -7.75 4.68 -9.13
C LEU A 167 -8.40 6.04 -9.37
N LYS A 168 -9.06 6.23 -10.52
CA LYS A 168 -9.83 7.46 -10.81
C LYS A 168 -11.04 7.61 -9.89
N SER A 169 -11.82 6.55 -9.68
CA SER A 169 -13.02 6.61 -8.83
C SER A 169 -12.70 6.89 -7.36
N LEU A 170 -11.50 6.49 -6.92
CA LEU A 170 -11.00 6.74 -5.57
C LEU A 170 -10.31 8.10 -5.40
N GLU A 171 -10.16 8.89 -6.47
CA GLU A 171 -9.28 10.07 -6.48
C GLU A 171 -7.90 9.74 -5.89
N ALA A 172 -7.32 8.62 -6.36
CA ALA A 172 -6.13 8.03 -5.79
C ALA A 172 -4.94 9.02 -5.74
N VAL A 173 -4.19 8.98 -4.63
CA VAL A 173 -2.99 9.78 -4.42
C VAL A 173 -1.74 8.99 -4.81
N PRO A 174 -0.60 9.64 -5.09
CA PRO A 174 0.63 8.93 -5.41
C PRO A 174 0.99 7.90 -4.33
N SER A 175 1.09 6.63 -4.73
CA SER A 175 1.38 5.49 -3.86
C SER A 175 1.70 4.26 -4.73
N VAL A 176 1.95 3.13 -4.06
CA VAL A 176 1.90 1.80 -4.67
C VAL A 176 0.59 1.15 -4.27
N TYR A 177 -0.08 0.59 -5.26
CA TYR A 177 -1.30 -0.17 -5.13
C TYR A 177 -1.10 -1.60 -5.61
N LEU A 178 -1.82 -2.56 -5.02
CA LEU A 178 -1.92 -3.91 -5.55
C LEU A 178 -3.38 -4.20 -5.88
N LEU A 179 -3.67 -4.39 -7.16
CA LEU A 179 -4.97 -4.87 -7.62
C LEU A 179 -4.98 -6.40 -7.49
N GLN A 180 -5.75 -6.92 -6.53
CA GLN A 180 -5.90 -8.36 -6.29
C GLN A 180 -7.06 -8.91 -7.12
N PHE A 181 -6.80 -9.99 -7.83
CA PHE A 181 -7.77 -10.64 -8.71
C PHE A 181 -7.49 -12.15 -8.80
N ARG A 182 -8.45 -12.87 -9.38
CA ARG A 182 -8.29 -14.24 -9.86
C ARG A 182 -8.55 -14.25 -11.36
N LEU A 183 -7.91 -15.19 -12.06
CA LEU A 183 -8.21 -15.45 -13.46
C LEU A 183 -8.94 -16.79 -13.58
N LEU A 184 -10.17 -16.77 -14.07
CA LEU A 184 -10.91 -17.97 -14.45
C LEU A 184 -10.85 -18.09 -15.98
N GLU A 185 -9.97 -18.97 -16.46
CA GLU A 185 -9.58 -19.05 -17.87
C GLU A 185 -9.00 -17.73 -18.41
N THR A 186 -9.85 -16.83 -18.90
CA THR A 186 -9.47 -15.49 -19.38
C THR A 186 -10.29 -14.37 -18.73
N GLU A 187 -11.21 -14.73 -17.85
CA GLU A 187 -12.10 -13.81 -17.17
C GLU A 187 -11.47 -13.33 -15.85
N ILE A 188 -11.39 -12.02 -15.70
CA ILE A 188 -10.87 -11.37 -14.50
C ILE A 188 -11.98 -11.33 -13.46
N VAL A 189 -11.72 -11.92 -12.31
CA VAL A 189 -12.55 -11.80 -11.11
C VAL A 189 -11.84 -10.87 -10.13
N PHE A 190 -12.39 -9.67 -9.94
CA PHE A 190 -11.85 -8.69 -9.01
C PHE A 190 -12.09 -9.12 -7.55
N ASP A 191 -11.06 -9.00 -6.70
CA ASP A 191 -11.19 -9.24 -5.25
C ASP A 191 -11.20 -7.90 -4.49
N ARG A 192 -10.08 -7.17 -4.56
CA ARG A 192 -9.88 -5.93 -3.79
C ARG A 192 -8.68 -5.12 -4.31
N LEU A 193 -8.61 -3.87 -3.89
CA LEU A 193 -7.44 -3.01 -4.08
C LEU A 193 -6.71 -2.78 -2.75
N TRP A 194 -5.40 -2.99 -2.72
CA TRP A 194 -4.54 -2.63 -1.58
C TRP A 194 -3.86 -1.28 -1.82
N PRO A 195 -3.90 -0.33 -0.88
CA PRO A 195 -3.30 1.00 -1.03
C PRO A 195 -1.86 1.11 -0.52
N PHE A 196 -1.14 -0.02 -0.47
CA PHE A 196 0.26 -0.17 -0.06
C PHE A 196 0.85 -1.45 -0.66
N PRO A 197 2.19 -1.61 -0.67
CA PRO A 197 2.83 -2.87 -1.02
C PRO A 197 2.57 -3.92 0.08
N ALA A 198 1.46 -4.66 -0.03
CA ALA A 198 1.12 -5.76 0.88
C ALA A 198 2.08 -6.95 0.72
N ALA A 199 1.88 -8.03 1.49
CA ALA A 199 2.77 -9.19 1.51
C ALA A 199 3.21 -9.72 0.12
N PRO A 200 2.35 -9.78 -0.93
CA PRO A 200 2.78 -10.19 -2.28
C PRO A 200 3.94 -9.36 -2.84
N ALA A 201 4.04 -8.08 -2.48
CA ALA A 201 5.10 -7.19 -2.95
C ALA A 201 6.52 -7.64 -2.53
N ILE A 202 6.65 -8.56 -1.57
CA ILE A 202 7.93 -9.21 -1.23
C ILE A 202 8.55 -9.87 -2.46
N ALA A 203 7.76 -10.38 -3.42
CA ALA A 203 8.28 -10.96 -4.66
C ALA A 203 9.07 -9.96 -5.52
N SER A 204 8.86 -8.65 -5.33
CA SER A 204 9.61 -7.61 -6.05
C SER A 204 11.02 -7.38 -5.51
N LEU A 205 11.36 -7.92 -4.34
CA LEU A 205 12.68 -7.74 -3.73
C LEU A 205 13.76 -8.41 -4.59
N GLY A 206 14.67 -7.59 -5.13
CA GLY A 206 15.72 -8.08 -6.04
C GLY A 206 15.24 -8.29 -7.49
N HIS A 207 13.99 -7.96 -7.80
CA HIS A 207 13.44 -8.07 -9.15
C HIS A 207 13.97 -6.93 -10.07
N PRO A 208 14.30 -7.19 -11.36
CA PRO A 208 14.85 -6.18 -12.26
C PRO A 208 13.99 -4.93 -12.45
N GLN A 209 12.66 -5.07 -12.36
CA GLN A 209 11.72 -3.95 -12.47
C GLN A 209 11.68 -3.02 -11.26
N GLY A 210 12.39 -3.36 -10.19
CA GLY A 210 12.52 -2.55 -8.99
C GLY A 210 11.72 -3.05 -7.79
N ASP A 211 12.12 -2.56 -6.63
CA ASP A 211 11.53 -2.86 -5.33
C ASP A 211 10.27 -2.00 -5.11
N LEU A 212 9.11 -2.64 -4.94
CA LEU A 212 7.84 -1.96 -4.72
C LEU A 212 7.81 -1.16 -3.40
N PHE A 213 8.59 -1.54 -2.38
CA PHE A 213 8.72 -0.76 -1.15
C PHE A 213 9.52 0.52 -1.37
N ALA A 214 10.51 0.49 -2.26
CA ALA A 214 11.24 1.69 -2.70
C ALA A 214 10.35 2.63 -3.51
N HIS A 215 9.55 2.10 -4.44
CA HIS A 215 8.56 2.89 -5.16
C HIS A 215 7.52 3.51 -4.22
N TYR A 216 7.04 2.76 -3.23
CA TYR A 216 6.11 3.26 -2.22
C TYR A 216 6.68 4.44 -1.44
N TRP A 217 7.92 4.32 -0.95
CA TRP A 217 8.61 5.42 -0.28
C TRP A 217 8.78 6.65 -1.17
N ASN A 218 9.21 6.45 -2.43
CA ASN A 218 9.37 7.55 -3.39
C ASN A 218 8.05 8.27 -3.66
N CYS A 219 6.95 7.54 -3.83
CA CYS A 219 5.63 8.14 -4.03
C CYS A 219 5.18 8.96 -2.83
N ILE A 220 5.36 8.46 -1.60
CA ILE A 220 4.91 9.15 -0.39
C ILE A 220 5.78 10.37 -0.09
N SER A 221 7.11 10.23 -0.15
CA SER A 221 8.06 11.29 0.19
C SER A 221 8.00 12.49 -0.77
N GLN A 222 7.53 12.30 -2.01
CA GLN A 222 7.40 13.36 -3.02
C GLN A 222 6.03 14.06 -3.01
N GLN A 223 5.10 13.69 -2.11
CA GLN A 223 3.77 14.32 -2.11
C GLN A 223 3.85 15.82 -1.75
N PRO A 224 3.18 16.71 -2.51
CA PRO A 224 3.28 18.18 -2.34
C PRO A 224 2.92 18.69 -0.94
N ARG A 225 2.07 17.97 -0.19
CA ARG A 225 1.70 18.34 1.19
C ARG A 225 2.88 18.24 2.16
N LEU A 226 3.88 17.39 1.90
CA LEU A 226 5.14 17.37 2.65
C LEU A 226 6.02 18.59 2.31
N ASN A 227 5.93 19.10 1.09
CA ASN A 227 6.68 20.28 0.64
C ASN A 227 6.09 21.60 1.13
N GLN A 228 4.82 21.68 1.52
CA GLN A 228 4.24 22.90 2.09
C GLN A 228 4.73 23.21 3.51
N VAL A 229 5.18 22.21 4.28
CA VAL A 229 5.91 22.44 5.55
C VAL A 229 7.33 22.97 5.27
N ARG A 230 7.92 22.63 4.11
CA ARG A 230 9.26 23.07 3.70
C ARG A 230 9.31 24.56 3.30
N SER A 231 8.23 25.15 2.78
CA SER A 231 8.26 26.56 2.34
C SER A 231 7.97 27.59 3.44
N ARG A 232 7.48 27.18 4.62
CA ARG A 232 7.20 28.11 5.73
C ARG A 232 8.41 28.44 6.61
N LYS A 233 9.60 27.85 6.34
CA LYS A 233 10.84 28.14 7.09
C LYS A 233 11.81 29.08 6.37
N SER A 234 11.40 29.69 5.25
CA SER A 234 12.26 30.57 4.44
C SER A 234 11.65 31.94 4.17
N VAL A 235 10.70 32.38 5.00
CA VAL A 235 10.20 33.77 5.02
C VAL A 235 10.23 34.26 6.46
N GLU A 236 11.43 34.47 6.97
CA GLU A 236 11.76 35.32 8.13
C GLU A 236 13.28 35.41 8.19
N ALA A 237 13.82 36.32 7.38
CA ALA A 237 15.16 36.87 7.47
C ALA A 237 15.08 38.34 7.04
#